data_AF-A0A6B0XN47-F1
#
_entry.id   AF-A0A6B0XN47-F1
#
_cell.length_a   1.000
_cell.length_b   1.000
_cell.length_c   1.000
_cell.angle_alpha   90.00
_cell.angle_beta   90.00
_cell.angle_gamma   90.00
#
_symmetry.space_group_name_H-M   'P 1'
#
loop_
_entity.id
_entity.type
_entity.pdbx_description
1 polymer ?
#
loop_
_entity_poly.entity_id
_entity_poly.type
_entity_poly.pdbx_seq_one_letter_code
_entity_poly.pdbx_strand_id
1 'polypeptide(L)'
;MCAAAVAATLAGCGPEPVEQNLTIEFVRDHESGGAMEIRAEVRLDRDAADQDGEELQNRIDEIAAELADGTSVWHERFDRLQAPASDGFDLRRDEGEVSRFQRWAVLKDPGTALADFFADTRIAPTYAVSDDSATDTGATSAPGTVTLSFRAAGDADPSSDELANARRALLEVAHLIVRLQGTVDEVWSYLEEHPQKRRSWIAFLAFADEEALNELETDLSEEEEELWVRLLEDTFAALWPEDAIEGETLAVLDPLRRAFDDFPAQVSVKPDGEVIEAVGFLEAKDAYIVSAGDISWAIANTLEDLVSPNFTDFWAHVDWEGFFRGSQAARVVDAAECDRACQLDEILARPFVVRPAQAPEIAEALEKALTPLGEYRLRWIRDP
;
A
#
# COMPACT_ATOMS: atom_id res chain seq x y z
N MET A 1 3.93 11.89 -8.38
CA MET A 1 4.43 11.97 -6.99
C MET A 1 3.30 11.90 -5.96
N CYS A 2 2.09 12.35 -6.27
CA CYS A 2 0.93 12.19 -5.36
C CYS A 2 0.40 10.74 -5.28
N ALA A 3 0.46 9.96 -6.37
CA ALA A 3 0.02 8.56 -6.41
C ALA A 3 0.61 7.67 -5.29
N ALA A 4 1.91 7.83 -5.01
CA ALA A 4 2.61 7.04 -3.99
C ALA A 4 2.24 7.46 -2.55
N ALA A 5 2.04 8.76 -2.32
CA ALA A 5 1.60 9.26 -1.02
C ALA A 5 0.17 8.84 -0.71
N VAL A 6 -0.70 8.85 -1.73
CA VAL A 6 -2.09 8.40 -1.65
C VAL A 6 -2.15 6.90 -1.45
N ALA A 7 -1.42 6.10 -2.23
CA ALA A 7 -1.34 4.66 -2.02
C ALA A 7 -0.78 4.33 -0.63
N ALA A 8 0.21 5.07 -0.11
CA ALA A 8 0.71 4.85 1.25
C ALA A 8 -0.29 5.27 2.36
N THR A 9 -1.17 6.24 2.13
CA THR A 9 -2.27 6.59 3.06
C THR A 9 -3.50 5.69 2.88
N LEU A 10 -3.79 5.22 1.68
CA LEU A 10 -4.93 4.35 1.35
C LEU A 10 -4.64 2.88 1.68
N ALA A 11 -3.39 2.41 1.53
CA ALA A 11 -2.92 1.11 2.00
C ALA A 11 -2.89 0.98 3.54
N GLY A 12 -3.41 1.98 4.26
CA GLY A 12 -3.54 1.96 5.73
C GLY A 12 -4.89 2.46 6.25
N CYS A 13 -5.93 2.58 5.41
CA CYS A 13 -7.24 3.11 5.83
C CYS A 13 -8.43 2.13 5.75
N GLY A 14 -8.21 0.89 5.30
CA GLY A 14 -9.13 -0.24 5.54
C GLY A 14 -8.33 -1.39 6.17
N PRO A 15 -8.73 -1.97 7.31
CA PRO A 15 -7.97 -3.05 7.93
C PRO A 15 -8.11 -4.33 7.10
N GLU A 16 -7.03 -4.77 6.44
CA GLU A 16 -7.00 -6.13 5.91
C GLU A 16 -7.20 -7.09 7.11
N PRO A 17 -8.06 -8.13 7.01
CA PRO A 17 -8.29 -9.07 8.11
C PRO A 17 -7.00 -9.75 8.62
N VAL A 18 -6.01 -9.87 7.73
CA VAL A 18 -4.66 -10.37 8.03
C VAL A 18 -3.61 -9.46 7.38
N GLU A 19 -3.13 -8.45 8.10
CA GLU A 19 -2.02 -7.62 7.62
C GLU A 19 -0.67 -8.32 7.89
N GLN A 20 0.17 -8.43 6.86
CA GLN A 20 1.54 -8.95 7.00
C GLN A 20 2.55 -7.97 6.42
N ASN A 21 3.47 -7.51 7.27
CA ASN A 21 4.45 -6.50 6.96
C ASN A 21 5.86 -7.01 7.25
N LEU A 22 6.80 -6.75 6.33
CA LEU A 22 8.22 -7.03 6.49
C LEU A 22 9.02 -5.73 6.35
N THR A 23 9.59 -5.26 7.46
CA THR A 23 10.49 -4.11 7.46
C THR A 23 11.95 -4.58 7.43
N ILE A 24 12.74 -4.01 6.52
CA ILE A 24 14.18 -4.19 6.41
C ILE A 24 14.82 -2.83 6.64
N GLU A 25 15.41 -2.63 7.81
CA GLU A 25 16.02 -1.38 8.24
C GLU A 25 17.54 -1.51 8.28
N PHE A 26 18.23 -0.73 7.47
CA PHE A 26 19.68 -0.68 7.48
C PHE A 26 20.13 0.32 8.56
N VAL A 27 21.06 -0.12 9.40
CA VAL A 27 21.60 0.67 10.51
C VAL A 27 23.11 0.70 10.38
N ARG A 28 23.71 1.85 10.64
CA ARG A 28 25.17 1.99 10.57
C ARG A 28 25.84 1.25 11.73
N ASP A 29 26.68 0.26 11.42
CA ASP A 29 27.64 -0.32 12.36
C ASP A 29 29.06 0.01 11.87
N HIS A 30 29.79 0.80 12.66
CA HIS A 30 31.15 1.24 12.37
C HIS A 30 32.18 0.10 12.43
N GLU A 31 31.86 -1.03 13.07
CA GLU A 31 32.76 -2.18 13.20
C GLU A 31 32.58 -3.23 12.08
N SER A 32 31.35 -3.45 11.58
CA SER A 32 31.05 -4.45 10.55
C SER A 32 30.83 -3.89 9.14
N GLY A 33 30.81 -2.56 8.97
CA GLY A 33 30.50 -1.93 7.68
C GLY A 33 29.00 -1.95 7.35
N GLY A 34 28.14 -2.07 8.38
CA GLY A 34 26.68 -2.05 8.30
C GLY A 34 26.03 -3.14 9.16
N ALA A 35 24.90 -2.83 9.78
CA ALA A 35 23.98 -3.76 10.40
C ALA A 35 22.61 -3.62 9.72
N MET A 36 21.76 -4.64 9.86
CA MET A 36 20.43 -4.63 9.31
C MET A 36 19.48 -5.25 10.32
N GLU A 37 18.38 -4.58 10.61
CA GLU A 37 17.25 -5.16 11.31
C GLU A 37 16.23 -5.67 10.29
N ILE A 38 15.84 -6.94 10.42
CA ILE A 38 14.64 -7.47 9.75
C ILE A 38 13.56 -7.62 10.82
N ARG A 39 12.37 -7.10 10.54
CA ARG A 39 11.21 -7.18 11.41
C ARG A 39 9.99 -7.62 10.62
N ALA A 40 9.40 -8.74 11.00
CA ALA A 40 8.09 -9.17 10.52
C ALA A 40 7.03 -8.79 11.55
N GLU A 41 5.89 -8.31 11.05
CA GLU A 41 4.70 -8.01 11.84
C GLU A 41 3.49 -8.64 11.17
N VAL A 42 2.67 -9.32 11.97
CA VAL A 42 1.37 -9.86 11.57
C VAL A 42 0.31 -9.27 12.48
N ARG A 43 -0.74 -8.69 11.90
CA ARG A 43 -1.94 -8.28 12.64
C ARG A 43 -3.13 -9.09 12.17
N LEU A 44 -3.95 -9.49 13.12
CA LEU A 44 -5.16 -10.26 12.88
C LEU A 44 -6.32 -9.41 13.36
N ASP A 45 -7.13 -8.93 12.42
CA ASP A 45 -8.38 -8.24 12.73
C ASP A 45 -9.50 -9.27 12.83
N ARG A 46 -9.85 -9.61 14.07
CA ARG A 46 -10.93 -10.56 14.37
C ARG A 46 -12.31 -9.91 14.27
N ASP A 47 -12.41 -8.59 14.39
CA ASP A 47 -13.70 -7.88 14.29
C ASP A 47 -14.16 -7.82 12.82
N ALA A 48 -13.21 -7.79 11.88
CA ALA A 48 -13.49 -7.96 10.45
C ALA A 48 -13.96 -9.39 10.11
N ALA A 49 -13.44 -10.40 10.81
CA ALA A 49 -13.73 -11.81 10.57
C ALA A 49 -15.19 -12.21 10.87
N ASP A 50 -15.82 -11.58 11.87
CA ASP A 50 -17.22 -11.78 12.21
C ASP A 50 -18.19 -11.33 11.10
N GLN A 51 -17.74 -10.48 10.16
CA GLN A 51 -18.55 -9.93 9.07
C GLN A 51 -18.45 -10.75 7.78
N ASP A 52 -17.33 -11.43 7.56
CA ASP A 52 -16.95 -12.02 6.26
C ASP A 52 -17.04 -13.56 6.19
N GLY A 53 -17.48 -14.22 7.26
CA GLY A 53 -17.90 -15.63 7.24
C GLY A 53 -16.89 -16.67 7.76
N GLU A 54 -17.31 -17.94 7.78
CA GLU A 54 -16.62 -19.04 8.48
C GLU A 54 -15.22 -19.35 7.89
N GLU A 55 -15.01 -19.13 6.60
CA GLU A 55 -13.73 -19.44 5.94
C GLU A 55 -12.62 -18.47 6.35
N LEU A 56 -12.91 -17.17 6.40
CA LEU A 56 -11.96 -16.15 6.87
C LEU A 56 -11.64 -16.34 8.36
N GLN A 57 -12.66 -16.61 9.18
CA GLN A 57 -12.47 -16.89 10.60
C GLN A 57 -11.55 -18.11 10.81
N ASN A 58 -11.81 -19.20 10.09
CA ASN A 58 -10.95 -20.39 10.16
C ASN A 58 -9.51 -20.09 9.74
N ARG A 59 -9.30 -19.23 8.74
CA ARG A 59 -7.97 -18.83 8.29
C ARG A 59 -7.23 -18.00 9.34
N ILE A 60 -7.91 -17.05 9.96
CA ILE A 60 -7.37 -16.24 11.06
C ILE A 60 -7.02 -17.12 12.26
N ASP A 61 -7.87 -18.09 12.60
CA ASP A 61 -7.64 -19.02 13.69
C ASP A 61 -6.48 -19.98 13.40
N GLU A 62 -6.32 -20.45 12.16
CA GLU A 62 -5.18 -21.24 11.73
C GLU A 62 -3.87 -20.45 11.89
N ILE A 63 -3.81 -19.22 11.38
CA ILE A 63 -2.63 -18.35 11.49
C ILE A 63 -2.34 -18.03 12.97
N ALA A 64 -3.36 -17.71 13.76
CA ALA A 64 -3.21 -17.45 15.19
C ALA A 64 -2.62 -18.66 15.93
N ALA A 65 -3.07 -19.88 15.61
CA ALA A 65 -2.56 -21.11 16.18
C ALA A 65 -1.09 -21.34 15.77
N GLU A 66 -0.75 -21.21 14.49
CA GLU A 66 0.62 -21.35 14.00
C GLU A 66 1.59 -20.34 14.65
N LEU A 67 1.14 -19.10 14.85
CA LEU A 67 1.91 -18.06 15.53
C LEU A 67 2.10 -18.38 17.01
N ALA A 68 1.06 -18.88 17.69
CA ALA A 68 1.12 -19.22 19.11
C ALA A 68 1.98 -20.47 19.38
N ASP A 69 1.94 -21.45 18.49
CA ASP A 69 2.66 -22.72 18.61
C ASP A 69 4.11 -22.62 18.10
N GLY A 70 4.47 -21.51 17.45
CA GLY A 70 5.81 -21.29 16.91
C GLY A 70 6.09 -22.08 15.64
N THR A 71 5.05 -22.50 14.91
CA THR A 71 5.14 -23.30 13.68
C THR A 71 4.90 -22.47 12.42
N SER A 72 4.66 -21.17 12.53
CA SER A 72 4.43 -20.32 11.38
C SER A 72 5.69 -20.19 10.50
N VAL A 73 5.49 -19.90 9.21
CA VAL A 73 6.59 -19.63 8.26
C VAL A 73 7.50 -18.48 8.72
N TRP A 74 6.95 -17.52 9.47
CA TRP A 74 7.74 -16.46 10.09
C TRP A 74 8.71 -17.00 11.12
N HIS A 75 8.30 -17.99 11.93
CA HIS A 75 9.23 -18.60 12.87
C HIS A 75 10.38 -19.31 12.14
N GLU A 76 10.04 -20.11 11.14
CA GLU A 76 11.03 -20.85 10.34
C GLU A 76 12.04 -19.91 9.65
N ARG A 77 11.57 -18.83 9.03
CA ARG A 77 12.42 -17.84 8.36
C ARG A 77 13.44 -17.21 9.30
N PHE A 78 13.01 -16.79 10.49
CA PHE A 78 13.91 -16.21 11.48
C PHE A 78 14.83 -17.25 12.11
N ASP A 79 14.39 -18.50 12.27
CA ASP A 79 15.24 -19.59 12.78
C ASP A 79 16.38 -19.97 11.82
N ARG A 80 16.24 -19.68 10.51
CA ARG A 80 17.32 -19.84 9.52
C ARG A 80 18.44 -18.81 9.68
N LEU A 81 18.18 -17.65 10.31
CA LEU A 81 19.16 -16.58 10.44
C LEU A 81 20.33 -17.00 11.34
N GLN A 82 21.53 -17.01 10.79
CA GLN A 82 22.71 -17.44 11.54
C GLN A 82 23.25 -16.33 12.45
N ALA A 83 23.30 -16.61 13.76
CA ALA A 83 23.98 -15.80 14.78
C ALA A 83 23.59 -14.30 14.77
N PRO A 84 22.30 -13.97 14.98
CA PRO A 84 21.89 -12.57 15.13
C PRO A 84 22.63 -11.91 16.30
N ALA A 85 22.94 -10.61 16.15
CA ALA A 85 23.51 -9.81 17.22
C ALA A 85 22.51 -9.62 18.37
N SER A 86 21.23 -9.51 18.02
CA SER A 86 20.09 -9.56 18.92
C SER A 86 18.86 -10.00 18.15
N ASP A 87 17.99 -10.77 18.76
CA ASP A 87 16.70 -11.18 18.22
C ASP A 87 15.63 -11.19 19.30
N GLY A 88 14.38 -11.22 18.88
CA GLY A 88 13.24 -11.29 19.79
C GLY A 88 11.93 -11.46 19.06
N PHE A 89 10.90 -11.77 19.83
CA PHE A 89 9.53 -11.77 19.35
C PHE A 89 8.59 -11.25 20.45
N ASP A 90 7.45 -10.74 20.02
CA ASP A 90 6.33 -10.34 20.85
C ASP A 90 5.06 -10.96 20.29
N LEU A 91 4.22 -11.48 21.17
CA LEU A 91 2.94 -12.09 20.83
C LEU A 91 1.88 -11.46 21.73
N ARG A 92 1.16 -10.50 21.18
CA ARG A 92 0.08 -9.82 21.86
C ARG A 92 -1.20 -10.62 21.73
N ARG A 93 -1.92 -10.70 22.85
CA ARG A 93 -3.25 -11.28 22.91
C ARG A 93 -4.25 -10.25 23.41
N ASP A 94 -5.32 -10.07 22.67
CA ASP A 94 -6.49 -9.31 23.11
C ASP A 94 -7.61 -10.32 23.42
N GLU A 95 -8.25 -10.19 24.57
CA GLU A 95 -9.26 -11.14 25.09
C GLU A 95 -8.84 -12.62 25.19
N GLY A 96 -7.53 -12.90 25.12
CA GLY A 96 -6.98 -14.26 25.21
C GLY A 96 -6.61 -14.88 23.86
N GLU A 97 -6.93 -14.20 22.76
CA GLU A 97 -6.66 -14.63 21.39
C GLU A 97 -5.52 -13.82 20.78
N VAL A 98 -4.77 -14.40 19.85
CA VAL A 98 -3.65 -13.70 19.20
C VAL A 98 -4.22 -12.60 18.30
N SER A 99 -3.79 -11.37 18.53
CA SER A 99 -4.17 -10.19 17.72
C SER A 99 -2.98 -9.59 16.98
N ARG A 100 -1.77 -9.70 17.54
CA ARG A 100 -0.55 -9.19 16.91
C ARG A 100 0.65 -10.06 17.22
N PHE A 101 1.45 -10.30 16.20
CA PHE A 101 2.75 -10.94 16.31
C PHE A 101 3.81 -10.02 15.73
N GLN A 102 4.95 -9.93 16.41
CA GLN A 102 6.13 -9.24 15.91
C GLN A 102 7.35 -10.14 16.14
N ARG A 103 8.21 -10.30 15.15
CA ARG A 103 9.51 -10.95 15.29
C ARG A 103 10.59 -10.12 14.62
N TRP A 104 11.73 -9.99 15.27
CA TRP A 104 12.83 -9.17 14.77
C TRP A 104 14.18 -9.82 15.04
N ALA A 105 15.16 -9.45 14.21
CA ALA A 105 16.56 -9.82 14.36
C ALA A 105 17.44 -8.69 13.82
N VAL A 106 18.59 -8.46 14.46
CA VAL A 106 19.64 -7.54 14.04
C VAL A 106 20.85 -8.35 13.58
N LEU A 107 21.26 -8.13 12.33
CA LEU A 107 22.24 -8.94 11.61
C LEU A 107 23.43 -8.07 11.20
N LYS A 108 24.63 -8.63 11.31
CA LYS A 108 25.89 -7.94 10.94
C LYS A 108 26.31 -8.17 9.49
N ASP A 109 25.76 -9.19 8.84
CA ASP A 109 25.98 -9.51 7.43
C ASP A 109 24.64 -9.48 6.70
N PRO A 110 24.23 -8.31 6.16
CA PRO A 110 22.96 -8.18 5.46
C PRO A 110 22.83 -9.11 4.25
N GLY A 111 23.93 -9.36 3.53
CA GLY A 111 23.89 -10.18 2.31
C GLY A 111 23.53 -11.64 2.60
N THR A 112 24.24 -12.27 3.54
CA THR A 112 23.92 -13.64 3.94
C THR A 112 22.56 -13.73 4.64
N ALA A 113 22.25 -12.78 5.52
CA ALA A 113 20.96 -12.77 6.22
C ALA A 113 19.75 -12.69 5.28
N LEU A 114 19.80 -11.81 4.28
CA LEU A 114 18.74 -11.71 3.27
C LEU A 114 18.61 -13.01 2.47
N ALA A 115 19.73 -13.62 2.05
CA ALA A 115 19.70 -14.88 1.33
C ALA A 115 19.08 -16.02 2.15
N ASP A 116 19.40 -16.13 3.45
CA ASP A 116 18.85 -17.14 4.35
C ASP A 116 17.35 -16.90 4.65
N PHE A 117 16.96 -15.63 4.82
CA PHE A 117 15.57 -15.26 5.11
C PHE A 117 14.64 -15.61 3.95
N PHE A 118 15.01 -15.20 2.73
CA PHE A 118 14.20 -15.37 1.52
C PHE A 118 14.37 -16.73 0.84
N ALA A 119 15.10 -17.67 1.45
CA ALA A 119 15.43 -18.98 0.86
C ALA A 119 14.22 -19.85 0.47
N ASP A 120 13.03 -19.58 1.00
CA ASP A 120 11.76 -20.27 0.66
C ASP A 120 10.80 -19.43 -0.19
N THR A 121 11.27 -18.30 -0.71
CA THR A 121 10.47 -17.39 -1.54
C THR A 121 10.89 -17.46 -3.01
N ARG A 122 10.03 -16.96 -3.90
CA ARG A 122 10.34 -16.81 -5.33
C ARG A 122 11.30 -15.63 -5.60
N ILE A 123 11.81 -14.96 -4.56
CA ILE A 123 12.67 -13.79 -4.65
C ILE A 123 14.08 -14.13 -4.17
N ALA A 124 15.07 -13.75 -4.98
CA ALA A 124 16.48 -13.80 -4.66
C ALA A 124 17.01 -12.38 -4.36
N PRO A 125 17.23 -12.02 -3.09
CA PRO A 125 17.83 -10.75 -2.74
C PRO A 125 19.34 -10.75 -3.01
N THR A 126 19.88 -9.60 -3.42
CA THR A 126 21.32 -9.35 -3.50
C THR A 126 21.65 -8.02 -2.84
N TYR A 127 22.68 -8.01 -2.00
CA TYR A 127 23.17 -6.83 -1.31
C TYR A 127 24.66 -6.62 -1.66
N ALA A 128 25.00 -5.43 -2.11
CA ALA A 128 26.36 -5.06 -2.48
C ALA A 128 26.72 -3.66 -1.98
N VAL A 129 27.95 -3.50 -1.50
CA VAL A 129 28.53 -2.21 -1.12
C VAL A 129 29.72 -1.95 -2.04
N SER A 130 29.73 -0.80 -2.70
CA SER A 130 30.84 -0.34 -3.54
C SER A 130 31.42 0.96 -3.01
N ASP A 131 32.73 0.96 -2.75
CA ASP A 131 33.47 2.18 -2.42
C ASP A 131 33.81 2.92 -3.72
N ASP A 132 33.01 3.91 -4.10
CA ASP A 132 33.26 4.67 -5.33
C ASP A 132 34.42 5.70 -5.21
N SER A 133 35.19 5.71 -4.12
CA SER A 133 36.36 6.58 -3.98
C SER A 133 37.67 5.93 -4.43
N ALA A 134 37.87 5.90 -5.74
CA ALA A 134 39.23 5.95 -6.29
C ALA A 134 39.80 7.38 -6.15
N THR A 135 40.09 7.83 -4.92
CA THR A 135 41.02 8.95 -4.70
C THR A 135 42.07 8.55 -3.66
N ASP A 136 43.26 8.29 -4.19
CA ASP A 136 44.50 7.89 -3.53
C ASP A 136 45.12 9.03 -2.69
N THR A 137 44.31 9.69 -1.87
CA THR A 137 44.76 10.74 -0.95
C THR A 137 44.15 10.49 0.42
N GLY A 138 44.99 10.01 1.33
CA GLY A 138 44.59 9.60 2.67
C GLY A 138 43.72 10.61 3.41
N ALA A 139 42.80 10.04 4.19
CA ALA A 139 41.84 10.68 5.10
C ALA A 139 40.55 11.21 4.46
N THR A 140 39.63 10.31 4.16
CA THR A 140 38.29 10.12 4.80
C THR A 140 37.61 8.99 4.03
N SER A 141 37.10 7.96 4.71
CA SER A 141 36.30 6.91 4.07
C SER A 141 35.13 7.57 3.34
N ALA A 142 35.14 7.58 2.01
CA ALA A 142 34.01 8.11 1.26
C ALA A 142 32.77 7.28 1.58
N PRO A 143 31.57 7.89 1.53
CA PRO A 143 30.34 7.14 1.71
C PRO A 143 30.25 6.06 0.63
N GLY A 144 30.18 4.79 1.05
CA GLY A 144 30.00 3.66 0.15
C GLY A 144 28.61 3.72 -0.48
N THR A 145 28.55 3.50 -1.80
CA THR A 145 27.28 3.30 -2.50
C THR A 145 26.78 1.90 -2.16
N VAL A 146 25.54 1.79 -1.69
CA VAL A 146 24.91 0.51 -1.39
C VAL A 146 23.87 0.21 -2.46
N THR A 147 23.77 -1.05 -2.84
CA THR A 147 22.76 -1.57 -3.77
C THR A 147 22.08 -2.78 -3.15
N LEU A 148 20.77 -2.69 -3.00
CA LEU A 148 19.87 -3.81 -2.71
C LEU A 148 19.06 -4.10 -3.97
N SER A 149 19.05 -5.35 -4.42
CA SER A 149 18.15 -5.80 -5.47
C SER A 149 17.35 -7.02 -5.02
N PHE A 150 16.11 -7.13 -5.48
CA PHE A 150 15.29 -8.34 -5.43
C PHE A 150 15.01 -8.77 -6.87
N ARG A 151 15.29 -10.03 -7.21
CA ARG A 151 15.00 -10.59 -8.54
C ARG A 151 14.21 -11.87 -8.38
N ALA A 152 13.38 -12.20 -9.37
CA ALA A 152 12.76 -13.51 -9.44
C ALA A 152 13.85 -14.61 -9.42
N ALA A 153 13.74 -15.56 -8.50
CA ALA A 153 14.69 -16.65 -8.30
C ALA A 153 14.61 -17.71 -9.42
N GLY A 154 13.67 -17.56 -10.36
CA GLY A 154 13.45 -18.48 -11.48
C GLY A 154 12.56 -19.68 -11.14
N ASP A 155 11.80 -19.61 -10.05
CA ASP A 155 10.79 -20.60 -9.70
C ASP A 155 9.61 -20.61 -10.68
N ALA A 156 8.82 -21.68 -10.62
CA ALA A 156 7.71 -21.90 -11.55
C ALA A 156 6.72 -20.74 -11.51
N ASP A 157 6.42 -20.20 -12.70
CA ASP A 157 5.28 -19.32 -12.94
C ASP A 157 4.03 -19.84 -12.20
N PRO A 158 3.14 -18.96 -11.73
CA PRO A 158 1.88 -19.39 -11.14
C PRO A 158 1.18 -20.42 -12.04
N SER A 159 0.62 -21.44 -11.42
CA SER A 159 -0.07 -22.51 -12.15
C SER A 159 -1.21 -21.95 -13.00
N SER A 160 -1.61 -22.70 -14.03
CA SER A 160 -2.72 -22.28 -14.89
C SER A 160 -4.02 -22.04 -14.10
N ASP A 161 -4.23 -22.75 -12.99
CA ASP A 161 -5.41 -22.61 -12.15
C ASP A 161 -5.31 -21.35 -11.27
N GLU A 162 -4.13 -21.05 -10.71
CA GLU A 162 -3.88 -19.80 -9.96
C GLU A 162 -4.09 -18.58 -10.86
N LEU A 163 -3.54 -18.59 -12.08
CA LEU A 163 -3.75 -17.52 -13.05
C LEU A 163 -5.21 -17.37 -13.47
N ALA A 164 -5.93 -18.48 -13.65
CA ALA A 164 -7.35 -18.44 -14.01
C ALA A 164 -8.22 -17.85 -12.89
N ASN A 165 -7.90 -18.15 -11.63
CA ASN A 165 -8.59 -17.59 -10.47
C ASN A 165 -8.26 -16.11 -10.28
N ALA A 166 -6.98 -15.73 -10.38
CA ALA A 166 -6.55 -14.33 -10.29
C ALA A 166 -7.22 -13.46 -11.37
N ARG A 167 -7.31 -13.94 -12.61
CA ARG A 167 -8.02 -13.23 -13.69
C ARG A 167 -9.52 -13.08 -13.44
N ARG A 168 -10.15 -14.02 -12.74
CA ARG A 168 -11.56 -13.89 -12.34
C ARG A 168 -11.72 -12.78 -11.31
N ALA A 169 -10.87 -12.77 -10.28
CA ALA A 169 -10.84 -11.70 -9.28
C ALA A 169 -10.58 -10.33 -9.92
N LEU A 170 -9.61 -10.23 -10.83
CA LEU A 170 -9.36 -8.98 -11.58
C LEU A 170 -10.57 -8.50 -12.36
N LEU A 171 -11.35 -9.41 -12.95
CA LEU A 171 -12.55 -9.05 -13.69
C LEU A 171 -13.65 -8.52 -12.76
N GLU A 172 -13.77 -9.04 -11.54
CA GLU A 172 -14.70 -8.55 -10.53
C GLU A 172 -14.32 -7.15 -10.06
N VAL A 173 -13.05 -6.93 -9.71
CA VAL A 173 -12.50 -5.59 -9.40
C VAL A 173 -12.72 -4.63 -10.56
N ALA A 174 -12.47 -5.06 -11.79
CA ALA A 174 -12.68 -4.24 -12.97
C ALA A 174 -14.15 -3.81 -13.14
N HIS A 175 -15.13 -4.64 -12.77
CA HIS A 175 -16.54 -4.24 -12.79
C HIS A 175 -16.86 -3.15 -11.75
N LEU A 176 -16.20 -3.16 -10.58
CA LEU A 176 -16.32 -2.09 -9.58
C LEU A 176 -15.77 -0.77 -10.12
N ILE A 177 -14.61 -0.82 -10.79
CA ILE A 177 -14.04 0.35 -11.47
C ILE A 177 -15.00 0.87 -12.57
N VAL A 178 -15.58 0.00 -13.40
CA VAL A 178 -16.55 0.42 -14.43
C VAL A 178 -17.77 1.10 -13.81
N ARG A 179 -18.27 0.57 -12.67
CA ARG A 179 -19.37 1.18 -11.93
C ARG A 179 -18.99 2.58 -11.44
N LEU A 180 -17.83 2.71 -10.81
CA LEU A 180 -17.29 4.00 -10.38
C LEU A 180 -17.13 4.97 -11.55
N GLN A 181 -16.63 4.54 -12.71
CA GLN A 181 -16.52 5.40 -13.90
C GLN A 181 -17.89 5.96 -14.32
N GLY A 182 -18.95 5.15 -14.26
CA GLY A 182 -20.31 5.61 -14.55
C GLY A 182 -20.79 6.67 -13.55
N THR A 183 -20.56 6.45 -12.26
CA THR A 183 -20.94 7.40 -11.21
C THR A 183 -20.14 8.71 -11.30
N VAL A 184 -18.84 8.63 -11.56
CA VAL A 184 -17.99 9.82 -11.79
C VAL A 184 -18.45 10.59 -13.01
N ASP A 185 -18.81 9.93 -14.12
CA ASP A 185 -19.29 10.59 -15.34
C ASP A 185 -20.58 11.39 -15.08
N GLU A 186 -21.48 10.82 -14.27
CA GLU A 186 -22.72 11.47 -13.86
C GLU A 186 -22.47 12.69 -12.95
N VAL A 187 -21.60 12.55 -11.94
CA VAL A 187 -21.23 13.67 -11.07
C VAL A 187 -20.50 14.76 -11.87
N TRP A 188 -19.62 14.38 -12.79
CA TRP A 188 -18.86 15.34 -13.59
C TRP A 188 -19.79 16.10 -14.54
N SER A 189 -20.72 15.40 -15.18
CA SER A 189 -21.77 16.02 -16.01
C SER A 189 -22.62 17.00 -15.19
N TYR A 190 -23.03 16.61 -13.99
CA TYR A 190 -23.75 17.51 -13.07
C TYR A 190 -22.94 18.77 -12.74
N LEU A 191 -21.65 18.61 -12.43
CA LEU A 191 -20.76 19.73 -12.11
C LEU A 191 -20.43 20.62 -13.32
N GLU A 192 -20.54 20.10 -14.55
CA GLU A 192 -20.49 20.91 -15.78
C GLU A 192 -21.76 21.74 -15.99
N GLU A 193 -22.94 21.17 -15.69
CA GLU A 193 -24.22 21.88 -15.76
C GLU A 193 -24.39 22.91 -14.63
N HIS A 194 -23.74 22.66 -13.48
CA HIS A 194 -23.81 23.47 -12.27
C HIS A 194 -22.43 23.95 -11.81
N PRO A 195 -21.70 24.80 -12.58
CA PRO A 195 -20.32 25.18 -12.26
C PRO A 195 -20.16 25.91 -10.92
N GLN A 196 -21.21 26.60 -10.45
CA GLN A 196 -21.25 27.22 -9.12
C GLN A 196 -21.18 26.22 -7.97
N LYS A 197 -21.56 24.95 -8.20
CA LYS A 197 -21.57 23.86 -7.20
C LYS A 197 -20.24 23.11 -7.11
N ARG A 198 -19.32 23.30 -8.06
CA ARG A 198 -18.00 22.61 -8.09
C ARG A 198 -17.21 22.79 -6.81
N ARG A 199 -17.11 24.04 -6.32
CA ARG A 199 -16.34 24.34 -5.11
C ARG A 199 -16.97 23.70 -3.88
N SER A 200 -18.29 23.75 -3.74
CA SER A 200 -19.01 23.11 -2.63
C SER A 200 -18.86 21.59 -2.62
N TRP A 201 -19.05 20.93 -3.77
CA TRP A 201 -18.91 19.49 -3.89
C TRP A 201 -17.48 19.00 -3.63
N ILE A 202 -16.49 19.74 -4.14
CA ILE A 202 -15.08 19.41 -3.94
C ILE A 202 -14.62 19.72 -2.51
N ALA A 203 -15.15 20.78 -1.88
CA ALA A 203 -14.93 21.00 -0.46
C ALA A 203 -15.60 19.92 0.40
N PHE A 204 -16.77 19.44 0.01
CA PHE A 204 -17.46 18.33 0.68
C PHE A 204 -16.64 17.01 0.59
N LEU A 205 -15.95 16.78 -0.53
CA LEU A 205 -14.98 15.68 -0.70
C LEU A 205 -13.72 15.88 0.15
N ALA A 206 -13.14 17.08 0.13
CA ALA A 206 -11.85 17.34 0.77
C ALA A 206 -11.93 17.47 2.31
N PHE A 207 -13.05 17.97 2.83
CA PHE A 207 -13.23 18.34 4.23
C PHE A 207 -14.44 17.62 4.81
N ALA A 208 -14.25 16.38 5.25
CA ALA A 208 -15.24 15.60 5.98
C ALA A 208 -15.49 16.11 7.42
N ASP A 209 -15.26 17.40 7.69
CA ASP A 209 -15.56 18.02 8.98
C ASP A 209 -16.92 18.72 8.92
N GLU A 210 -17.82 18.29 9.80
CA GLU A 210 -19.16 18.84 10.00
C GLU A 210 -19.14 20.35 10.25
N GLU A 211 -18.08 20.90 10.86
CA GLU A 211 -17.95 22.34 11.15
C GLU A 211 -17.59 23.14 9.89
N ALA A 212 -16.70 22.62 9.03
CA ALA A 212 -16.35 23.22 7.74
C ALA A 212 -17.51 23.15 6.72
N LEU A 213 -18.27 22.06 6.76
CA LEU A 213 -19.50 21.88 5.97
C LEU A 213 -20.61 22.87 6.37
N ASN A 214 -20.75 23.15 7.67
CA ASN A 214 -21.73 24.11 8.18
C ASN A 214 -21.41 25.56 7.81
N GLU A 215 -20.14 25.92 7.61
CA GLU A 215 -19.74 27.27 7.15
C GLU A 215 -19.97 27.47 5.64
N LEU A 216 -20.10 26.40 4.85
CA LEU A 216 -20.24 26.46 3.40
C LEU A 216 -21.68 26.70 2.90
N GLU A 217 -22.70 26.77 3.76
CA GLU A 217 -24.13 26.90 3.37
C GLU A 217 -24.49 25.94 2.21
N THR A 218 -24.04 24.69 2.26
CA THR A 218 -24.32 23.71 1.21
C THR A 218 -25.52 22.85 1.57
N ASP A 219 -26.71 23.43 1.41
CA ASP A 219 -27.93 22.62 1.26
C ASP A 219 -27.79 21.85 -0.06
N LEU A 220 -27.29 20.60 0.01
CA LEU A 220 -27.41 19.65 -1.07
C LEU A 220 -28.90 19.33 -1.24
N SER A 221 -29.40 19.26 -2.47
CA SER A 221 -30.71 18.67 -2.72
C SER A 221 -30.69 17.17 -2.42
N GLU A 222 -31.85 16.54 -2.24
CA GLU A 222 -31.97 15.08 -2.10
C GLU A 222 -31.28 14.32 -3.25
N GLU A 223 -31.39 14.85 -4.49
CA GLU A 223 -30.69 14.31 -5.67
C GLU A 223 -29.16 14.48 -5.58
N GLU A 224 -28.68 15.62 -5.07
CA GLU A 224 -27.25 15.85 -4.85
C GLU A 224 -26.70 14.91 -3.74
N GLU A 225 -27.45 14.68 -2.68
CA GLU A 225 -27.11 13.75 -1.60
C GLU A 225 -27.06 12.29 -2.08
N GLU A 226 -28.03 11.86 -2.91
CA GLU A 226 -28.03 10.51 -3.48
C GLU A 226 -26.83 10.26 -4.41
N LEU A 227 -26.55 11.22 -5.30
CA LEU A 227 -25.37 11.18 -6.18
C LEU A 227 -24.08 11.13 -5.38
N TRP A 228 -24.05 11.87 -4.28
CA TRP A 228 -22.92 11.93 -3.37
C TRP A 228 -22.65 10.60 -2.66
N VAL A 229 -23.67 10.04 -2.02
CA VAL A 229 -23.56 8.76 -1.31
C VAL A 229 -23.10 7.67 -2.28
N ARG A 230 -23.66 7.63 -3.49
CA ARG A 230 -23.26 6.66 -4.51
C ARG A 230 -21.81 6.83 -4.97
N LEU A 231 -21.32 8.08 -5.12
CA LEU A 231 -19.91 8.34 -5.44
C LEU A 231 -18.98 7.80 -4.36
N LEU A 232 -19.32 8.00 -3.09
CA LEU A 232 -18.55 7.47 -1.97
C LEU A 232 -18.58 5.94 -1.96
N GLU A 233 -19.76 5.33 -2.01
CA GLU A 233 -19.93 3.88 -2.00
C GLU A 233 -19.17 3.22 -3.15
N ASP A 234 -19.28 3.74 -4.37
CA ASP A 234 -18.57 3.20 -5.54
C ASP A 234 -17.06 3.46 -5.47
N THR A 235 -16.62 4.56 -4.84
CA THR A 235 -15.19 4.82 -4.60
C THR A 235 -14.62 3.84 -3.61
N PHE A 236 -15.30 3.63 -2.47
CA PHE A 236 -14.90 2.65 -1.47
C PHE A 236 -14.87 1.26 -2.08
N ALA A 237 -15.91 0.88 -2.81
CA ALA A 237 -15.96 -0.42 -3.46
C ALA A 237 -14.85 -0.62 -4.49
N ALA A 238 -14.47 0.41 -5.24
CA ALA A 238 -13.38 0.28 -6.21
C ALA A 238 -12.01 0.21 -5.54
N LEU A 239 -11.76 0.99 -4.47
CA LEU A 239 -10.45 1.10 -3.81
C LEU A 239 -10.17 0.00 -2.78
N TRP A 240 -11.23 -0.49 -2.13
CA TRP A 240 -11.24 -1.61 -1.19
C TRP A 240 -12.22 -2.69 -1.70
N PRO A 241 -11.89 -3.35 -2.82
CA PRO A 241 -12.75 -4.37 -3.41
C PRO A 241 -13.03 -5.54 -2.46
N GLU A 242 -12.15 -5.79 -1.51
CA GLU A 242 -12.33 -6.78 -0.43
C GLU A 242 -13.60 -6.54 0.39
N ASP A 243 -13.85 -5.29 0.80
CA ASP A 243 -15.00 -4.93 1.65
C ASP A 243 -16.32 -4.87 0.87
N ALA A 244 -16.23 -4.73 -0.45
CA ALA A 244 -17.40 -4.53 -1.32
C ALA A 244 -17.90 -5.80 -2.01
N ILE A 245 -17.10 -6.86 -2.02
CA ILE A 245 -17.49 -8.16 -2.56
C ILE A 245 -17.87 -9.02 -1.35
N GLU A 246 -19.16 -8.98 -0.98
CA GLU A 246 -19.74 -9.62 0.21
C GLU A 246 -19.17 -11.04 0.48
N GLY A 247 -18.55 -11.23 1.65
CA GLY A 247 -18.12 -12.54 2.16
C GLY A 247 -16.88 -13.14 1.49
N GLU A 248 -16.09 -12.32 0.78
CA GLU A 248 -15.10 -12.82 -0.18
C GLU A 248 -13.78 -12.00 -0.23
N THR A 249 -13.41 -11.28 0.85
CA THR A 249 -12.08 -10.63 0.98
C THR A 249 -10.92 -11.55 0.57
N LEU A 250 -10.95 -12.80 1.03
CA LEU A 250 -9.97 -13.82 0.64
C LEU A 250 -10.13 -14.27 -0.82
N ALA A 251 -11.34 -14.31 -1.37
CA ALA A 251 -11.56 -14.77 -2.74
C ALA A 251 -11.00 -13.81 -3.79
N VAL A 252 -10.81 -12.54 -3.43
CA VAL A 252 -10.20 -11.52 -4.30
C VAL A 252 -8.70 -11.40 -4.03
N LEU A 253 -8.28 -11.17 -2.78
CA LEU A 253 -6.88 -10.88 -2.47
C LEU A 253 -5.97 -12.11 -2.56
N ASP A 254 -6.39 -13.29 -2.06
CA ASP A 254 -5.52 -14.48 -2.07
C ASP A 254 -5.11 -14.91 -3.48
N PRO A 255 -6.03 -15.02 -4.47
CA PRO A 255 -5.63 -15.39 -5.82
C PRO A 255 -4.69 -14.38 -6.46
N LEU A 256 -4.92 -13.08 -6.23
CA LEU A 256 -4.06 -12.02 -6.77
C LEU A 256 -2.65 -12.09 -6.16
N ARG A 257 -2.54 -12.24 -4.84
CA ARG A 257 -1.24 -12.38 -4.17
C ARG A 257 -0.51 -13.64 -4.61
N ARG A 258 -1.18 -14.80 -4.68
CA ARG A 258 -0.53 -16.06 -5.14
C ARG A 258 -0.03 -15.99 -6.58
N ALA A 259 -0.74 -15.27 -7.44
CA ALA A 259 -0.39 -15.13 -8.85
C ALA A 259 0.65 -14.03 -9.12
N PHE A 260 0.61 -12.92 -8.38
CA PHE A 260 1.33 -11.70 -8.74
C PHE A 260 2.18 -11.09 -7.61
N ASP A 261 2.20 -11.67 -6.40
CA ASP A 261 3.09 -11.25 -5.31
C ASP A 261 4.11 -12.35 -5.03
N ASP A 262 5.34 -12.15 -5.51
CA ASP A 262 6.45 -13.06 -5.23
C ASP A 262 7.06 -12.84 -3.83
N PHE A 263 6.69 -11.74 -3.16
CA PHE A 263 7.20 -11.41 -1.84
C PHE A 263 6.40 -12.14 -0.73
N PRO A 264 7.04 -12.42 0.41
CA PRO A 264 6.40 -13.11 1.52
C PRO A 264 5.33 -12.29 2.26
N ALA A 265 5.36 -10.97 2.09
CA ALA A 265 4.55 -9.95 2.76
C ALA A 265 4.83 -8.60 2.07
N GLN A 266 4.09 -7.54 2.45
CA GLN A 266 4.44 -6.19 2.01
C GLN A 266 5.82 -5.81 2.55
N VAL A 267 6.78 -5.54 1.66
CA VAL A 267 8.16 -5.25 2.03
C VAL A 267 8.41 -3.75 2.06
N SER A 268 8.90 -3.26 3.19
CA SER A 268 9.34 -1.89 3.40
C SER A 268 10.84 -1.86 3.69
N VAL A 269 11.59 -1.04 2.94
CA VAL A 269 13.04 -0.90 3.08
C VAL A 269 13.38 0.49 3.59
N LYS A 270 14.14 0.58 4.68
CA LYS A 270 14.67 1.83 5.23
C LYS A 270 16.19 1.89 5.03
N PRO A 271 16.67 2.66 4.04
CA PRO A 271 18.10 2.81 3.79
C PRO A 271 18.77 3.70 4.86
N ASP A 272 20.07 3.51 5.09
CA ASP A 272 20.88 4.30 6.03
C ASP A 272 21.53 5.53 5.36
N GLY A 273 20.86 6.14 4.38
CA GLY A 273 21.33 7.35 3.70
C GLY A 273 20.47 7.79 2.52
N GLU A 274 21.01 8.69 1.70
CA GLU A 274 20.32 9.30 0.58
C GLU A 274 20.12 8.33 -0.59
N VAL A 275 18.86 8.04 -0.92
CA VAL A 275 18.51 7.20 -2.08
C VAL A 275 18.75 7.94 -3.39
N ILE A 276 19.51 7.30 -4.27
CA ILE A 276 19.88 7.81 -5.60
C ILE A 276 19.20 7.04 -6.73
N GLU A 277 18.65 5.86 -6.47
CA GLU A 277 17.91 5.05 -7.44
C GLU A 277 16.87 4.18 -6.71
N ALA A 278 15.62 4.22 -7.17
CA ALA A 278 14.53 3.38 -6.68
C ALA A 278 13.72 2.85 -7.88
N VAL A 279 13.88 1.56 -8.19
CA VAL A 279 13.19 0.86 -9.28
C VAL A 279 12.23 -0.16 -8.66
N GLY A 280 10.94 -0.02 -8.94
CA GLY A 280 9.90 -0.91 -8.39
C GLY A 280 9.50 -0.62 -6.93
N PHE A 281 9.90 0.54 -6.40
CA PHE A 281 9.55 0.96 -5.06
C PHE A 281 8.67 2.22 -5.09
N LEU A 282 7.71 2.27 -4.17
CA LEU A 282 6.95 3.45 -3.81
C LEU A 282 7.70 4.17 -2.68
N GLU A 283 7.95 5.46 -2.86
CA GLU A 283 8.56 6.30 -1.82
C GLU A 283 7.51 6.69 -0.78
N ALA A 284 7.75 6.30 0.47
CA ALA A 284 7.03 6.74 1.66
C ALA A 284 7.95 7.61 2.52
N LYS A 285 7.38 8.33 3.50
CA LYS A 285 8.08 9.35 4.28
C LYS A 285 9.48 8.95 4.78
N ASP A 286 9.62 7.74 5.31
CA ASP A 286 10.86 7.24 5.90
C ASP A 286 11.24 5.83 5.36
N ALA A 287 10.67 5.41 4.24
CA ALA A 287 10.86 4.06 3.70
C ALA A 287 10.52 3.94 2.21
N TYR A 288 10.97 2.84 1.60
CA TYR A 288 10.67 2.46 0.22
C TYR A 288 9.90 1.14 0.23
N ILE A 289 8.67 1.15 -0.27
CA ILE A 289 7.75 0.01 -0.24
C ILE A 289 7.78 -0.68 -1.60
N VAL A 290 7.91 -2.00 -1.63
CA VAL A 290 7.81 -2.77 -2.88
C VAL A 290 6.38 -2.65 -3.44
N SER A 291 6.24 -2.28 -4.71
CA SER A 291 4.92 -2.07 -5.34
C SER A 291 4.24 -3.35 -5.83
N ALA A 292 4.92 -4.50 -5.77
CA ALA A 292 4.40 -5.79 -6.24
C ALA A 292 3.16 -6.22 -5.44
N GLY A 293 2.15 -6.78 -6.10
CA GLY A 293 0.98 -7.33 -5.42
C GLY A 293 0.04 -6.31 -4.78
N ASP A 294 0.35 -5.01 -4.84
CA ASP A 294 -0.47 -3.94 -4.27
C ASP A 294 -1.63 -3.59 -5.23
N ILE A 295 -2.79 -4.21 -4.98
CA ILE A 295 -4.00 -4.02 -5.78
C ILE A 295 -4.53 -2.59 -5.67
N SER A 296 -4.48 -1.97 -4.49
CA SER A 296 -4.94 -0.60 -4.28
C SER A 296 -4.11 0.40 -5.09
N TRP A 297 -2.79 0.22 -5.14
CA TRP A 297 -1.92 1.01 -6.00
C TRP A 297 -2.20 0.78 -7.49
N ALA A 298 -2.43 -0.48 -7.91
CA ALA A 298 -2.77 -0.81 -9.28
C ALA A 298 -4.10 -0.17 -9.72
N ILE A 299 -5.12 -0.19 -8.85
CA ILE A 299 -6.41 0.46 -9.06
C ILE A 299 -6.22 1.97 -9.17
N ALA A 300 -5.52 2.58 -8.21
CA ALA A 300 -5.31 4.03 -8.16
C ALA A 300 -4.65 4.54 -9.45
N ASN A 301 -3.60 3.87 -9.93
CA ASN A 301 -2.95 4.22 -11.20
C ASN A 301 -3.87 4.00 -12.41
N THR A 302 -4.67 2.93 -12.41
CA THR A 302 -5.62 2.68 -13.49
C THR A 302 -6.66 3.80 -13.55
N LEU A 303 -7.11 4.30 -12.39
CA LEU A 303 -8.04 5.43 -12.31
C LEU A 303 -7.41 6.76 -12.73
N GLU A 304 -6.11 6.99 -12.51
CA GLU A 304 -5.41 8.20 -13.01
C GLU A 304 -5.53 8.37 -14.53
N ASP A 305 -5.44 7.28 -15.28
CA ASP A 305 -5.51 7.32 -16.74
C ASP A 305 -6.94 7.46 -17.28
N LEU A 306 -7.93 7.07 -16.48
CA LEU A 306 -9.33 6.95 -16.87
C LEU A 306 -10.20 8.13 -16.43
N VAL A 307 -9.81 8.85 -15.37
CA VAL A 307 -10.59 9.95 -14.78
C VAL A 307 -9.73 11.20 -14.61
N SER A 308 -10.24 12.35 -15.08
CA SER A 308 -9.66 13.68 -14.88
C SER A 308 -10.64 14.59 -14.14
N PRO A 309 -10.22 15.43 -13.18
CA PRO A 309 -8.85 15.56 -12.66
C PRO A 309 -8.35 14.26 -12.04
N ASN A 310 -7.04 14.02 -12.12
CA ASN A 310 -6.42 12.75 -11.70
C ASN A 310 -6.97 12.30 -10.35
N PHE A 311 -7.52 11.10 -10.31
CA PHE A 311 -8.23 10.54 -9.15
C PHE A 311 -7.35 10.58 -7.89
N THR A 312 -6.10 10.14 -7.98
CA THR A 312 -5.14 10.21 -6.86
C THR A 312 -4.83 11.64 -6.41
N ASP A 313 -4.57 12.58 -7.33
CA ASP A 313 -4.38 14.00 -6.98
C ASP A 313 -5.62 14.51 -6.25
N PHE A 314 -6.82 14.11 -6.67
CA PHE A 314 -8.06 14.51 -6.02
C PHE A 314 -8.17 13.94 -4.59
N TRP A 315 -8.03 12.63 -4.44
CA TRP A 315 -8.19 11.92 -3.18
C TRP A 315 -7.01 12.07 -2.19
N ALA A 316 -5.85 12.55 -2.64
CA ALA A 316 -4.73 12.96 -1.78
C ALA A 316 -5.09 14.12 -0.84
N HIS A 317 -6.05 14.94 -1.24
CA HIS A 317 -6.43 16.14 -0.50
C HIS A 317 -7.65 15.90 0.40
N VAL A 318 -8.21 14.69 0.37
CA VAL A 318 -9.29 14.26 1.25
C VAL A 318 -8.72 13.90 2.61
N ASP A 319 -9.27 14.49 3.68
CA ASP A 319 -8.94 14.11 5.05
C ASP A 319 -9.62 12.79 5.44
N TRP A 320 -9.01 11.68 5.03
CA TRP A 320 -9.50 10.34 5.33
C TRP A 320 -9.51 10.03 6.83
N GLU A 321 -8.52 10.51 7.60
CA GLU A 321 -8.51 10.29 9.06
C GLU A 321 -9.69 11.01 9.74
N GLY A 322 -10.05 12.20 9.27
CA GLY A 322 -11.25 12.93 9.70
C GLY A 322 -12.54 12.19 9.31
N PHE A 323 -12.62 11.68 8.08
CA PHE A 323 -13.75 10.92 7.56
C PHE A 323 -14.06 9.67 8.39
N PHE A 324 -13.04 8.83 8.67
CA PHE A 324 -13.24 7.55 9.37
C PHE A 324 -13.44 7.70 10.90
N ARG A 325 -12.97 8.78 11.51
CA ARG A 325 -13.10 8.98 12.97
C ARG A 325 -14.43 9.58 13.41
N GLY A 326 -15.29 10.01 12.49
CA GLY A 326 -16.60 10.59 12.79
C GLY A 326 -16.59 11.63 13.93
N SER A 327 -15.51 12.42 14.10
CA SER A 327 -15.32 13.23 15.32
C SER A 327 -14.65 14.59 15.11
N GLN A 328 -15.45 15.64 15.29
CA GLN A 328 -15.31 16.74 16.27
C GLN A 328 -13.92 17.16 16.76
N ALA A 329 -12.93 17.30 15.87
CA ALA A 329 -11.65 17.89 16.22
C ALA A 329 -11.43 19.18 15.43
N ALA A 330 -12.06 20.27 15.87
CA ALA A 330 -11.74 21.63 15.45
C ALA A 330 -10.22 21.85 15.53
N ARG A 331 -9.56 21.93 14.38
CA ARG A 331 -8.14 22.27 14.29
C ARG A 331 -7.98 23.64 13.67
N VAL A 332 -7.17 24.43 14.36
CA VAL A 332 -6.82 25.81 14.04
C VAL A 332 -6.10 25.86 12.70
N VAL A 333 -6.70 26.61 11.78
CA VAL A 333 -6.18 27.04 10.47
C VAL A 333 -4.69 27.42 10.53
N ASP A 334 -3.83 26.61 9.92
CA ASP A 334 -2.38 26.88 9.78
C ASP A 334 -2.03 27.17 8.31
N ALA A 335 -0.85 27.72 8.04
CA ALA A 335 -0.42 28.19 6.72
C ALA A 335 -0.51 27.13 5.59
N ALA A 336 -0.54 25.84 5.94
CA ALA A 336 -0.76 24.72 5.02
C ALA A 336 -2.17 24.68 4.38
N GLU A 337 -3.18 25.29 5.00
CA GLU A 337 -4.53 25.39 4.42
C GLU A 337 -4.61 26.41 3.29
N CYS A 338 -3.76 27.44 3.30
CA CYS A 338 -3.66 28.38 2.18
C CYS A 338 -3.13 27.69 0.91
N ASP A 339 -2.16 26.78 1.07
CA ASP A 339 -1.64 25.96 -0.03
C ASP A 339 -2.69 24.95 -0.52
N ARG A 340 -3.45 24.30 0.38
CA ARG A 340 -4.57 23.41 -0.01
C ARG A 340 -5.67 24.15 -0.76
N ALA A 341 -6.05 25.35 -0.35
CA ALA A 341 -7.07 26.15 -1.05
C ALA A 341 -6.61 26.54 -2.47
N CYS A 342 -5.34 26.90 -2.65
CA CYS A 342 -4.77 27.17 -3.98
C CYS A 342 -4.69 25.90 -4.85
N GLN A 343 -4.36 24.75 -4.26
CA GLN A 343 -4.36 23.45 -4.96
C GLN A 343 -5.77 23.02 -5.37
N LEU A 344 -6.79 23.30 -4.54
CA LEU A 344 -8.19 23.05 -4.87
C LEU A 344 -8.63 23.84 -6.10
N ASP A 345 -8.24 25.12 -6.16
CA ASP A 345 -8.53 25.99 -7.31
C ASP A 345 -7.84 25.48 -8.60
N GLU A 346 -6.63 24.92 -8.49
CA GLU A 346 -5.95 24.28 -9.62
C GLU A 346 -6.65 22.99 -10.08
N ILE A 347 -7.13 22.16 -9.15
CA ILE A 347 -7.93 20.95 -9.46
C ILE A 347 -9.24 21.35 -10.14
N LEU A 348 -9.94 22.34 -9.59
CA LEU A 348 -11.20 22.88 -10.11
C LEU A 348 -11.07 23.51 -11.51
N ALA A 349 -9.87 23.95 -11.88
CA ALA A 349 -9.57 24.52 -13.19
C ALA A 349 -9.32 23.44 -14.27
N ARG A 350 -9.13 22.17 -13.89
CA ARG A 350 -8.94 21.06 -14.83
C ARG A 350 -10.27 20.63 -15.45
N PRO A 351 -10.25 20.08 -16.68
CA PRO A 351 -11.46 19.51 -17.27
C PRO A 351 -11.86 18.23 -16.54
N PHE A 352 -13.15 18.12 -16.28
CA PHE A 352 -13.81 16.96 -15.70
C PHE A 352 -14.10 15.97 -16.83
N VAL A 353 -13.30 14.90 -16.95
CA VAL A 353 -13.40 13.94 -18.06
C VAL A 353 -13.36 12.52 -17.53
N VAL A 354 -14.30 11.68 -17.97
CA VAL A 354 -14.21 10.23 -17.83
C VAL A 354 -13.90 9.63 -19.20
N ARG A 355 -12.90 8.75 -19.24
CA ARG A 355 -12.56 7.94 -20.41
C ARG A 355 -13.11 6.53 -20.16
N PRO A 356 -14.33 6.22 -20.62
CA PRO A 356 -14.96 4.95 -20.33
C PRO A 356 -14.10 3.81 -20.89
N ALA A 357 -13.83 2.81 -20.06
CA ALA A 357 -13.15 1.59 -20.42
C ALA A 357 -14.06 0.40 -20.09
N GLN A 358 -13.85 -0.73 -20.77
CA GLN A 358 -14.62 -1.94 -20.46
C GLN A 358 -13.89 -2.78 -19.40
N ALA A 359 -14.65 -3.54 -18.60
CA ALA A 359 -14.07 -4.38 -17.55
C ALA A 359 -12.93 -5.30 -18.04
N PRO A 360 -12.98 -5.94 -19.22
CA PRO A 360 -11.85 -6.71 -19.73
C PRO A 360 -10.58 -5.89 -19.99
N GLU A 361 -10.71 -4.64 -20.44
CA GLU A 361 -9.59 -3.74 -20.70
C GLU A 361 -8.95 -3.27 -19.38
N ILE A 362 -9.78 -2.97 -18.39
CA ILE A 362 -9.34 -2.61 -17.04
C ILE A 362 -8.66 -3.81 -16.36
N ALA A 363 -9.22 -5.01 -16.48
CA ALA A 363 -8.62 -6.22 -15.92
C ALA A 363 -7.23 -6.51 -16.53
N GLU A 364 -7.05 -6.30 -17.85
CA GLU A 364 -5.74 -6.42 -18.50
C GLU A 364 -4.75 -5.35 -18.00
N ALA A 365 -5.21 -4.12 -17.78
CA ALA A 365 -4.39 -3.06 -17.21
C ALA A 365 -3.94 -3.37 -15.77
N LEU A 366 -4.87 -3.88 -14.94
CA LEU A 366 -4.57 -4.32 -13.57
C LEU A 366 -3.61 -5.53 -13.56
N GLU A 367 -3.83 -6.54 -14.41
CA GLU A 367 -2.93 -7.70 -14.54
C GLU A 367 -1.50 -7.22 -14.85
N LYS A 368 -1.37 -6.29 -15.80
CA LYS A 368 -0.08 -5.70 -16.17
C LYS A 368 0.55 -4.89 -15.04
N ALA A 369 -0.24 -4.14 -14.27
CA ALA A 369 0.25 -3.33 -13.16
C ALA A 369 0.72 -4.18 -11.97
N LEU A 370 0.05 -5.30 -11.71
CA LEU A 370 0.38 -6.24 -10.63
C LEU A 370 1.53 -7.17 -10.98
N THR A 371 1.73 -7.46 -12.28
CA THR A 371 2.78 -8.37 -12.72
C THR A 371 4.15 -7.94 -12.15
N PRO A 372 4.84 -8.83 -11.41
CA PRO A 372 6.13 -8.50 -10.82
C PRO A 372 7.14 -7.99 -11.84
N LEU A 373 7.90 -6.97 -11.44
CA LEU A 373 9.09 -6.56 -12.19
C LEU A 373 10.16 -7.65 -12.12
N GLY A 374 10.89 -7.83 -13.23
CA GLY A 374 12.03 -8.77 -13.24
C GLY A 374 13.17 -8.37 -12.28
N GLU A 375 13.21 -7.11 -11.87
CA GLU A 375 14.11 -6.61 -10.82
C GLU A 375 13.51 -5.41 -10.10
N TYR A 376 13.54 -5.48 -8.77
CA TYR A 376 13.38 -4.35 -7.86
C TYR A 376 14.77 -3.92 -7.40
N ARG A 377 15.11 -2.64 -7.49
CA ARG A 377 16.45 -2.14 -7.14
C ARG A 377 16.38 -0.86 -6.34
N LEU A 378 17.03 -0.84 -5.19
CA LEU A 378 17.24 0.35 -4.37
C LEU A 378 18.74 0.62 -4.26
N ARG A 379 19.16 1.85 -4.54
CA ARG A 379 20.55 2.28 -4.37
C ARG A 379 20.60 3.58 -3.61
N TRP A 380 21.53 3.67 -2.66
CA TRP A 380 21.69 4.85 -1.83
C TRP A 380 23.16 5.10 -1.51
N ILE A 381 23.45 6.36 -1.22
CA ILE A 381 24.74 6.80 -0.69
C ILE A 381 24.58 6.83 0.82
N ARG A 382 25.44 6.11 1.54
CA ARG A 382 25.41 6.16 3.01
C ARG A 382 25.66 7.58 3.51
N ASP A 383 24.93 8.01 4.52
CA ASP A 383 25.21 9.31 5.13
C ASP A 383 26.60 9.33 5.79
N PRO A 384 27.37 10.44 5.66
CA PRO A 384 28.75 10.56 6.12
C PRO A 384 28.98 10.25 7.61
#